data_AF-A0A0S9CM32-F1
#
_entry.id   AF-A0A0S9CM32-F1
#
_cell.length_a   1.000
_cell.length_b   1.000
_cell.length_c   1.000
_cell.angle_alpha   90.00
_cell.angle_beta   90.00
_cell.angle_gamma   90.00
#
_symmetry.space_group_name_H-M   'P 1'
#
loop_
_entity.id
_entity.type
_entity.pdbx_description
1 polymer ?
#
loop_
_entity_poly.entity_id
_entity_poly.type
_entity_poly.pdbx_seq_one_letter_code
_entity_poly.pdbx_strand_id
1 'polypeptide(L)'
;MTSLAWAVAVQGATETLEAGGPDLAGSGSGPAPAALADLAGLDEPTRSAIARELTTAGITDDAGTLRPQWLRALRQSAAAPIQVGLVSRWDGFSTHCRVNLFDGRGLAVEFTRPVDTSADGRVTAVSVADVVTVTLLSEAVLWPVMARSMPQFPELTAGAGRPDIVTGKSCPAPGRDGGKTTLSAADVAALSRGNTTGIAAGVAAAVSAANATVYLEVRSRAAGTGVQYHGAGVWALSDNLYSVRTTGPATARRLAMVDAPAGDIARQLVWHVLGAHDFLAGGTSAESAS
;
A
#
# COMPACT_ATOMS: atom_id res chain seq x y z
N MET A 1 2.21 -5.43 18.17
CA MET A 1 2.58 -4.13 18.73
C MET A 1 1.44 -3.15 18.47
N THR A 2 1.25 -2.05 19.21
CA THR A 2 0.21 -1.05 19.03
C THR A 2 0.59 0.00 18.01
N SER A 3 -0.41 0.65 17.42
CA SER A 3 -0.20 1.74 16.46
C SER A 3 0.52 2.92 17.10
N LEU A 4 0.22 3.19 18.38
CA LEU A 4 0.84 4.25 19.15
C LEU A 4 2.32 3.96 19.42
N ALA A 5 2.66 2.74 19.83
CA ALA A 5 4.05 2.34 20.03
C ALA A 5 4.86 2.46 18.72
N TRP A 6 4.29 2.00 17.59
CA TRP A 6 4.93 2.17 16.29
C TRP A 6 5.13 3.64 15.91
N ALA A 7 4.14 4.50 16.15
CA ALA A 7 4.26 5.93 15.89
C ALA A 7 5.40 6.59 16.70
N VAL A 8 5.54 6.22 17.98
CA VAL A 8 6.66 6.66 18.84
C VAL A 8 8.00 6.19 18.29
N ALA A 9 8.11 4.93 17.82
CA ALA A 9 9.34 4.43 17.22
C ALA A 9 9.71 5.19 15.92
N VAL A 10 8.72 5.52 15.08
CA VAL A 10 8.95 6.31 13.86
C VAL A 10 9.39 7.73 14.22
N GLN A 11 8.73 8.38 15.19
CA GLN A 11 9.12 9.71 15.67
C GLN A 11 10.55 9.73 16.21
N GLY A 12 10.88 8.81 17.13
CA GLY A 12 12.23 8.73 17.70
C GLY A 12 13.30 8.48 16.63
N ALA A 13 12.96 7.74 15.57
CA ALA A 13 13.85 7.57 14.43
C ALA A 13 14.07 8.90 13.72
N THR A 14 12.99 9.61 13.34
CA THR A 14 13.08 10.93 12.69
C THR A 14 13.94 11.90 13.49
N GLU A 15 13.69 12.05 14.79
CA GLU A 15 14.46 12.94 15.68
C GLU A 15 15.95 12.55 15.73
N THR A 16 16.25 11.25 15.83
CA THR A 16 17.64 10.75 15.82
C THR A 16 18.34 11.01 14.48
N LEU A 17 17.60 10.94 13.37
CA LEU A 17 18.13 11.19 12.03
C LEU A 17 18.41 12.68 11.80
N GLU A 18 17.55 13.56 12.29
CA GLU A 18 17.71 15.02 12.21
C GLU A 18 18.87 15.51 13.09
N ALA A 19 19.06 14.93 14.28
CA ALA A 19 20.16 15.29 15.18
C ALA A 19 21.55 14.86 14.66
N GLY A 20 21.63 13.95 13.68
CA GLY A 20 22.85 13.27 13.27
C GLY A 20 23.43 13.60 11.90
N GLY A 21 22.87 14.53 11.10
CA GLY A 21 23.38 14.79 9.75
C GLY A 21 22.85 16.05 9.04
N PRO A 22 23.50 16.47 7.92
CA PRO A 22 23.17 17.69 7.20
C PRO A 22 21.83 17.57 6.46
N ASP A 23 20.99 18.57 6.71
CA ASP A 23 19.75 18.99 6.04
C ASP A 23 19.17 18.05 4.95
N LEU A 24 18.22 17.19 5.34
CA LEU A 24 17.36 16.41 4.43
C LEU A 24 16.20 17.25 3.83
N ALA A 25 16.42 18.55 3.61
CA ALA A 25 15.40 19.52 3.16
C ALA A 25 14.80 19.27 1.76
N GLY A 26 15.23 18.22 1.04
CA GLY A 26 14.72 17.89 -0.29
C GLY A 26 13.47 16.99 -0.33
N SER A 27 13.10 16.34 0.78
CA SER A 27 11.98 15.39 0.79
C SER A 27 10.71 16.03 1.34
N GLY A 28 10.07 16.81 0.46
CA GLY A 28 8.66 17.23 0.49
C GLY A 28 7.96 17.35 1.85
N SER A 29 7.65 18.60 2.23
CA SER A 29 6.60 18.97 3.18
C SER A 29 5.24 18.33 2.83
N GLY A 30 5.07 17.05 3.18
CA GLY A 30 3.76 16.52 3.53
C GLY A 30 3.38 17.10 4.89
N PRO A 31 2.09 17.34 5.17
CA PRO A 31 1.68 17.77 6.50
C PRO A 31 2.21 16.75 7.51
N ALA A 32 2.98 17.22 8.51
CA ALA A 32 3.24 16.45 9.71
C ALA A 32 1.89 15.91 10.19
N PRO A 33 1.70 14.58 10.30
CA PRO A 33 0.41 14.06 10.71
C PRO A 33 0.13 14.61 12.09
N ALA A 34 -1.10 15.09 12.32
CA ALA A 34 -1.59 15.60 13.61
C ALA A 34 -1.23 14.68 14.81
N ALA A 35 -0.94 13.41 14.54
CA ALA A 35 -0.36 12.44 15.46
C ALA A 35 0.93 12.89 16.19
N LEU A 36 1.81 13.71 15.59
CA LEU A 36 3.06 14.13 16.25
C LEU A 36 2.83 15.10 17.41
N ALA A 37 1.78 15.93 17.34
CA ALA A 37 1.42 16.83 18.45
C ALA A 37 0.80 16.07 19.63
N ASP A 38 0.11 14.95 19.38
CA ASP A 38 -0.51 14.11 20.40
C ASP A 38 0.52 13.29 21.20
N LEU A 39 1.68 12.96 20.62
CA LEU A 39 2.69 12.12 21.27
C LEU A 39 3.42 12.82 22.43
N ALA A 40 3.61 14.14 22.34
CA ALA A 40 4.21 14.94 23.42
C ALA A 40 3.30 15.05 24.66
N GLY A 41 1.98 14.85 24.49
CA GLY A 41 0.96 14.97 25.54
C GLY A 41 0.66 13.67 26.29
N LEU A 42 1.30 12.54 25.94
CA LEU A 42 1.05 11.25 26.58
C LEU A 42 1.40 11.30 28.08
N ASP A 43 0.60 10.66 28.93
CA ASP A 43 0.90 10.53 30.34
C ASP A 43 2.03 9.51 30.59
N GLU A 44 2.65 9.57 31.78
CA GLU A 44 3.77 8.70 32.13
C GLU A 44 3.43 7.20 32.12
N PRO A 45 2.25 6.77 32.61
CA PRO A 45 1.81 5.37 32.48
C PRO A 45 1.78 4.88 31.03
N THR A 46 1.25 5.70 30.10
CA THR A 46 1.16 5.35 28.68
C THR A 46 2.55 5.29 28.03
N ARG A 47 3.43 6.25 28.32
CA ARG A 47 4.83 6.23 27.84
C ARG A 47 5.57 4.98 28.32
N SER A 48 5.44 4.64 29.60
CA SER A 48 6.02 3.44 30.19
C SER A 48 5.48 2.15 29.55
N ALA A 49 4.20 2.10 29.22
CA ALA A 49 3.60 0.97 28.51
C ALA A 49 4.16 0.82 27.09
N ILE A 50 4.24 1.92 26.34
CA ILE A 50 4.81 1.96 24.99
C ILE A 50 6.28 1.51 25.00
N ALA A 51 7.08 2.03 25.92
CA ALA A 51 8.50 1.68 26.03
C ALA A 51 8.70 0.17 26.23
N ARG A 52 7.94 -0.45 27.16
CA ARG A 52 7.97 -1.91 27.36
C ARG A 52 7.59 -2.67 26.10
N GLU A 53 6.62 -2.16 25.36
CA GLU A 53 6.13 -2.79 24.15
C GLU A 53 7.20 -2.80 23.04
N LEU A 54 7.85 -1.66 22.82
CA LEU A 54 8.95 -1.50 21.86
C LEU A 54 10.16 -2.35 22.24
N THR A 55 10.49 -2.43 23.52
CA THR A 55 11.59 -3.29 24.00
C THR A 55 11.25 -4.76 23.84
N THR A 56 10.00 -5.17 24.14
CA THR A 56 9.52 -6.55 23.94
C THR A 56 9.51 -6.94 22.46
N ALA A 57 9.17 -6.00 21.57
CA ALA A 57 9.24 -6.20 20.12
C ALA A 57 10.69 -6.18 19.57
N GLY A 58 11.70 -5.90 20.41
CA GLY A 58 13.09 -5.79 19.99
C GLY A 58 13.36 -4.60 19.07
N ILE A 59 12.52 -3.56 19.15
CA ILE A 59 12.68 -2.31 18.39
C ILE A 59 13.62 -1.36 19.12
N THR A 60 13.43 -1.24 20.43
CA THR A 60 14.33 -0.51 21.35
C THR A 60 15.18 -1.48 22.18
N ASP A 61 16.25 -0.96 22.77
CA ASP A 61 16.99 -1.61 23.84
C ASP A 61 16.38 -1.30 25.22
N ASP A 62 17.04 -1.76 26.29
CA ASP A 62 16.58 -1.55 27.68
C ASP A 62 16.70 -0.08 28.11
N ALA A 63 17.50 0.74 27.40
CA ALA A 63 17.62 2.18 27.62
C ALA A 63 16.58 2.98 26.82
N GLY A 64 15.69 2.32 26.07
CA GLY A 64 14.70 2.96 25.21
C GLY A 64 15.28 3.51 23.91
N THR A 65 16.54 3.20 23.59
CA THR A 65 17.18 3.65 22.35
C THR A 65 16.79 2.72 21.20
N LEU A 66 16.46 3.28 20.03
CA LEU A 66 16.19 2.50 18.83
C LEU A 66 17.42 1.67 18.45
N ARG A 67 17.21 0.37 18.26
CA ARG A 67 18.31 -0.51 17.86
C ARG A 67 18.81 -0.15 16.45
N PRO A 68 20.12 -0.27 16.17
CA PRO A 68 20.70 0.19 14.89
C PRO A 68 20.05 -0.40 13.63
N GLN A 69 19.63 -1.67 13.68
CA GLN A 69 18.97 -2.32 12.55
C GLN A 69 17.61 -1.69 12.23
N TRP A 70 16.86 -1.26 13.24
CA TRP A 70 15.56 -0.60 13.06
C TRP A 70 15.73 0.83 12.62
N LEU A 71 16.68 1.58 13.19
CA LEU A 71 17.02 2.92 12.73
C LEU A 71 17.43 2.91 11.24
N ARG A 72 18.24 1.93 10.82
CA ARG A 72 18.62 1.76 9.41
C ARG A 72 17.42 1.43 8.54
N ALA A 73 16.59 0.46 8.94
CA ALA A 73 15.41 0.08 8.17
C ALA A 73 14.39 1.23 8.03
N LEU A 74 14.17 2.01 9.09
CA LEU A 74 13.30 3.18 9.08
C LEU A 74 13.86 4.29 8.18
N ARG A 75 15.17 4.57 8.25
CA ARG A 75 15.85 5.51 7.35
C ARG A 75 15.68 5.12 5.89
N GLN A 76 15.97 3.86 5.55
CA GLN A 76 15.84 3.37 4.17
C GLN A 76 14.37 3.35 3.71
N SER A 77 13.45 2.96 4.61
CA SER A 77 12.02 2.98 4.33
C SER A 77 11.47 4.38 4.07
N ALA A 78 11.97 5.41 4.76
CA ALA A 78 11.56 6.79 4.56
C ALA A 78 12.00 7.32 3.19
N ALA A 79 13.16 6.87 2.70
CA ALA A 79 13.71 7.21 1.39
C ALA A 79 13.36 6.18 0.29
N ALA A 80 12.43 5.26 0.56
CA ALA A 80 12.13 4.15 -0.34
C ALA A 80 11.59 4.67 -1.69
N PRO A 81 12.22 4.29 -2.82
CA PRO A 81 11.82 4.78 -4.13
C PRO A 81 10.50 4.20 -4.63
N ILE A 82 10.04 3.08 -4.07
CA ILE A 82 8.77 2.43 -4.42
C ILE A 82 7.94 2.21 -3.15
N GLN A 83 6.68 2.62 -3.20
CA GLN A 83 5.69 2.43 -2.15
C GLN A 83 4.54 1.58 -2.70
N VAL A 84 4.18 0.55 -1.95
CA VAL A 84 3.06 -0.35 -2.26
C VAL A 84 2.04 -0.25 -1.13
N GLY A 85 0.78 -0.01 -1.47
CA GLY A 85 -0.33 0.00 -0.53
C GLY A 85 -1.36 -1.05 -0.92
N LEU A 86 -1.84 -1.80 0.07
CA LEU A 86 -2.98 -2.68 -0.06
C LEU A 86 -3.98 -2.39 1.05
N VAL A 87 -5.25 -2.31 0.65
CA VAL A 87 -6.37 -2.26 1.59
C VAL A 87 -7.30 -3.40 1.23
N SER A 88 -7.53 -4.31 2.16
CA SER A 88 -8.55 -5.35 2.03
C SER A 88 -9.69 -5.06 2.99
N ARG A 89 -10.92 -5.36 2.58
CA ARG A 89 -12.11 -5.21 3.44
C ARG A 89 -12.98 -6.44 3.33
N TRP A 90 -13.45 -6.92 4.47
CA TRP A 90 -14.37 -8.05 4.57
C TRP A 90 -15.03 -8.02 5.95
N ASP A 91 -16.29 -8.44 6.05
CA ASP A 91 -16.99 -8.72 7.31
C ASP A 91 -16.85 -7.63 8.41
N GLY A 92 -16.94 -6.35 8.03
CA GLY A 92 -16.80 -5.23 8.99
C GLY A 92 -15.35 -4.93 9.42
N PHE A 93 -14.35 -5.48 8.74
CA PHE A 93 -12.94 -5.20 8.97
C PHE A 93 -12.27 -4.58 7.73
N SER A 94 -11.24 -3.78 7.98
CA SER A 94 -10.35 -3.23 6.96
C SER A 94 -8.91 -3.46 7.38
N THR A 95 -8.17 -4.25 6.60
CA THR A 95 -6.73 -4.45 6.78
C THR A 95 -5.96 -3.58 5.80
N HIS A 96 -4.98 -2.87 6.34
CA HIS A 96 -4.11 -1.97 5.61
C HIS A 96 -2.70 -2.51 5.68
N CYS A 97 -2.09 -2.76 4.53
CA CYS A 97 -0.70 -3.16 4.41
C CYS A 97 0.02 -2.13 3.56
N ARG A 98 1.11 -1.58 4.08
CA ARG A 98 2.00 -0.66 3.36
C ARG A 98 3.38 -1.25 3.31
N VAL A 99 3.97 -1.32 2.12
CA VAL A 99 5.33 -1.79 1.92
C VAL A 99 6.15 -0.71 1.24
N ASN A 100 7.26 -0.34 1.86
CA ASN A 100 8.26 0.54 1.28
C ASN A 100 9.42 -0.32 0.79
N LEU A 101 9.69 -0.33 -0.52
CA LEU A 101 10.73 -1.16 -1.13
C LEU A 101 12.01 -0.34 -1.39
N PHE A 102 13.15 -0.89 -1.02
CA PHE A 102 14.48 -0.28 -1.15
C PHE A 102 15.55 -1.38 -1.23
N ASP A 103 16.51 -1.24 -2.14
CA ASP A 103 17.68 -2.14 -2.26
C ASP A 103 17.34 -3.64 -2.29
N GLY A 104 16.27 -4.04 -2.99
CA GLY A 104 15.79 -5.44 -3.06
C GLY A 104 15.18 -5.98 -1.75
N ARG A 105 14.88 -5.08 -0.80
CA ARG A 105 14.23 -5.35 0.47
C ARG A 105 12.94 -4.54 0.58
N GLY A 106 12.14 -4.85 1.59
CA GLY A 106 10.96 -4.07 1.93
C GLY A 106 10.74 -3.99 3.43
N LEU A 107 10.14 -2.89 3.87
CA LEU A 107 9.55 -2.76 5.20
C LEU A 107 8.03 -2.74 5.05
N ALA A 108 7.36 -3.80 5.50
CA ALA A 108 5.91 -3.92 5.52
C ALA A 108 5.36 -3.52 6.89
N VAL A 109 4.33 -2.70 6.90
CA VAL A 109 3.54 -2.32 8.08
C VAL A 109 2.10 -2.70 7.79
N GLU A 110 1.57 -3.61 8.59
CA GLU A 110 0.19 -4.07 8.51
C GLU A 110 -0.56 -3.68 9.77
N PHE A 111 -1.81 -3.22 9.62
CA PHE A 111 -2.76 -3.13 10.71
C PHE A 111 -4.16 -3.46 10.22
N THR A 112 -4.95 -4.06 11.10
CA THR A 112 -6.38 -4.34 10.85
C THR A 112 -7.20 -3.43 11.74
N ARG A 113 -8.39 -3.01 11.31
CA ARG A 113 -9.33 -2.25 12.14
C ARG A 113 -10.78 -2.57 11.82
N PRO A 114 -11.70 -2.51 12.80
CA PRO A 114 -13.11 -2.59 12.52
C PRO A 114 -13.57 -1.32 11.79
N VAL A 115 -14.44 -1.50 10.81
CA VAL A 115 -15.03 -0.45 10.00
C VAL A 115 -16.52 -0.63 9.90
N ASP A 116 -17.23 0.49 9.81
CA ASP A 116 -18.63 0.52 9.47
C ASP A 116 -18.77 1.05 8.04
N THR A 117 -19.75 0.52 7.31
CA THR A 117 -20.06 0.95 5.96
C THR A 117 -21.49 1.48 5.95
N SER A 118 -21.64 2.79 5.79
CA SER A 118 -22.96 3.41 5.74
C SER A 118 -23.71 3.03 4.46
N ALA A 119 -25.02 3.28 4.44
CA ALA A 119 -25.89 2.94 3.31
C ALA A 119 -25.50 3.60 1.98
N ASP A 120 -24.75 4.71 2.02
CA ASP A 120 -24.18 5.39 0.85
C ASP A 120 -22.81 4.82 0.41
N GLY A 121 -22.35 3.74 1.05
CA GLY A 121 -21.09 3.06 0.76
C GLY A 121 -19.85 3.69 1.38
N ARG A 122 -19.99 4.77 2.18
CA ARG A 122 -18.83 5.36 2.88
C ARG A 122 -18.36 4.45 3.99
N VAL A 123 -17.04 4.34 4.10
CA VAL A 123 -16.39 3.49 5.11
C VAL A 123 -15.76 4.37 6.18
N THR A 124 -16.15 4.15 7.44
CA THR A 124 -15.61 4.85 8.61
C THR A 124 -14.97 3.84 9.57
N ALA A 125 -13.87 4.25 10.22
CA ALA A 125 -13.27 3.41 11.25
C ALA A 125 -14.12 3.48 12.52
N VAL A 126 -14.50 2.31 13.05
CA VAL A 126 -15.25 2.21 14.31
C VAL A 126 -14.31 2.38 15.50
N SER A 127 -13.11 1.80 15.39
CA SER A 127 -12.02 2.01 16.31
C SER A 127 -10.68 1.85 15.58
N VAL A 128 -9.60 2.29 16.21
CA VAL A 128 -8.25 1.91 15.80
C VAL A 128 -7.98 0.59 16.51
N ALA A 129 -7.98 -0.54 15.79
CA ALA A 129 -7.52 -1.76 16.44
C ALA A 129 -5.99 -1.71 16.57
N ASP A 130 -5.54 -1.97 17.79
CA ASP A 130 -4.20 -1.67 18.29
C ASP A 130 -3.18 -2.78 17.98
N VAL A 131 -3.29 -3.43 16.81
CA VAL A 131 -2.31 -4.43 16.38
C VAL A 131 -1.70 -4.05 15.05
N VAL A 132 -0.48 -3.57 15.14
CA VAL A 132 0.49 -3.38 14.07
C VAL A 132 1.47 -4.55 14.05
N THR A 133 1.64 -5.08 12.85
CA THR A 133 2.70 -6.03 12.50
C THR A 133 3.70 -5.33 11.60
N VAL A 134 4.98 -5.34 11.97
CA VAL A 134 6.06 -4.77 11.15
C VAL A 134 6.98 -5.89 10.72
N THR A 135 7.21 -6.01 9.41
CA THR A 135 8.01 -7.08 8.82
C THR A 135 9.09 -6.48 7.92
N LEU A 136 10.35 -6.82 8.17
CA LEU A 136 11.42 -6.64 7.21
C LEU A 136 11.46 -7.85 6.27
N LEU A 137 11.41 -7.63 4.97
CA LEU A 137 11.33 -8.69 3.96
C LEU A 137 12.35 -8.51 2.84
N SER A 138 12.65 -9.61 2.13
CA SER A 138 13.19 -9.54 0.77
C SER A 138 12.06 -9.21 -0.19
N GLU A 139 12.32 -8.39 -1.20
CA GLU A 139 11.32 -8.08 -2.24
C GLU A 139 10.79 -9.35 -2.94
N ALA A 140 11.60 -10.40 -3.04
CA ALA A 140 11.20 -11.69 -3.62
C ALA A 140 10.03 -12.37 -2.88
N VAL A 141 9.77 -12.00 -1.62
CA VAL A 141 8.65 -12.54 -0.81
C VAL A 141 7.54 -11.51 -0.60
N LEU A 142 7.48 -10.46 -1.43
CA LEU A 142 6.47 -9.41 -1.34
C LEU A 142 5.04 -9.97 -1.39
N TRP A 143 4.73 -10.83 -2.36
CA TRP A 143 3.38 -11.38 -2.50
C TRP A 143 2.93 -12.16 -1.24
N PRO A 144 3.69 -13.15 -0.72
CA PRO A 144 3.31 -13.83 0.53
C PRO A 144 3.06 -12.88 1.72
N VAL A 145 3.79 -11.76 1.82
CA VAL A 145 3.53 -10.76 2.86
C VAL A 145 2.19 -10.06 2.61
N MET A 146 1.92 -9.60 1.40
CA MET A 146 0.66 -8.91 1.07
C MET A 146 -0.56 -9.82 1.12
N ALA A 147 -0.41 -11.10 0.75
CA ALA A 147 -1.48 -12.10 0.79
C ALA A 147 -1.96 -12.41 2.21
N ARG A 148 -1.09 -12.28 3.21
CA ARG A 148 -1.46 -12.43 4.63
C ARG A 148 -2.35 -11.30 5.12
N SER A 149 -2.27 -10.13 4.49
CA SER A 149 -3.10 -8.95 4.80
C SER A 149 -4.48 -8.99 4.12
N MET A 150 -4.85 -10.12 3.51
CA MET A 150 -6.15 -10.33 2.85
C MET A 150 -6.94 -11.44 3.55
N PRO A 151 -8.28 -11.45 3.45
CA PRO A 151 -9.05 -12.60 3.88
C PRO A 151 -8.62 -13.84 3.09
N GLN A 152 -8.59 -14.99 3.76
CA GLN A 152 -7.97 -16.24 3.27
C GLN A 152 -8.86 -16.99 2.26
N PHE A 153 -9.40 -16.26 1.28
CA PHE A 153 -10.07 -16.81 0.12
C PHE A 153 -9.02 -17.19 -0.95
N PRO A 154 -9.04 -18.41 -1.52
CA PRO A 154 -8.09 -18.84 -2.54
C PRO A 154 -8.02 -17.89 -3.74
N GLU A 155 -9.15 -17.30 -4.14
CA GLU A 155 -9.26 -16.37 -5.26
C GLU A 155 -8.40 -15.11 -5.05
N LEU A 156 -8.32 -14.62 -3.81
CA LEU A 156 -7.56 -13.43 -3.44
C LEU A 156 -6.10 -13.73 -3.16
N THR A 157 -5.80 -14.89 -2.57
CA THR A 157 -4.48 -15.22 -2.03
C THR A 157 -3.63 -16.09 -2.95
N ALA A 158 -4.20 -16.63 -4.04
CA ALA A 158 -3.47 -17.35 -5.06
C ALA A 158 -2.28 -16.54 -5.60
N GLY A 159 -1.13 -17.19 -5.72
CA GLY A 159 0.05 -16.59 -6.34
C GLY A 159 -0.17 -16.24 -7.81
N ALA A 160 0.77 -15.48 -8.38
CA ALA A 160 0.70 -15.04 -9.77
C ALA A 160 0.61 -16.22 -10.78
N GLY A 161 0.97 -17.43 -10.35
CA GLY A 161 1.18 -18.59 -11.21
C GLY A 161 2.47 -18.47 -12.01
N ARG A 162 2.83 -19.50 -12.78
CA ARG A 162 3.74 -19.30 -13.91
C ARG A 162 2.98 -18.55 -15.00
N PRO A 163 3.62 -17.62 -15.74
CA PRO A 163 3.01 -17.09 -16.95
C PRO A 163 2.66 -18.28 -17.84
N ASP A 164 1.39 -18.36 -18.25
CA ASP A 164 0.94 -19.45 -19.10
C ASP A 164 1.67 -19.30 -20.43
N ILE A 165 2.64 -20.17 -20.71
CA ILE A 165 3.46 -20.15 -21.95
C ILE A 165 2.62 -20.71 -23.13
N VAL A 166 1.30 -20.74 -23.00
CA VAL A 166 0.37 -21.24 -24.00
C VAL A 166 0.28 -20.21 -25.13
N THR A 167 1.17 -20.41 -26.11
CA THR A 167 1.02 -20.08 -27.53
C THR A 167 0.45 -18.68 -27.85
N GLY A 168 1.35 -17.70 -27.93
CA GLY A 168 1.22 -16.58 -28.87
C GLY A 168 0.21 -15.47 -28.54
N LYS A 169 -0.57 -15.57 -27.47
CA LYS A 169 -1.42 -14.49 -26.96
C LYS A 169 -1.33 -14.45 -25.44
N SER A 170 -1.26 -13.23 -24.90
CA SER A 170 -1.41 -12.89 -23.47
C SER A 170 -0.13 -12.78 -22.64
N CYS A 171 0.79 -11.91 -23.06
CA CYS A 171 1.29 -10.95 -22.09
C CYS A 171 0.26 -9.82 -22.01
N PRO A 172 -0.30 -9.47 -20.83
CA PRO A 172 -1.01 -8.22 -20.69
C PRO A 172 0.03 -7.08 -20.73
N ALA A 173 0.44 -6.74 -21.95
CA ALA A 173 1.10 -5.48 -22.20
C ALA A 173 0.06 -4.38 -21.95
N PRO A 174 0.36 -3.35 -21.13
CA PRO A 174 -0.51 -2.19 -21.00
C PRO A 174 -0.87 -1.65 -22.39
N GLY A 175 -2.16 -1.59 -22.71
CA GLY A 175 -2.64 -1.04 -23.97
C GLY A 175 -2.68 -1.98 -25.18
N ARG A 176 -2.30 -3.26 -25.07
CA ARG A 176 -2.40 -4.20 -26.21
C ARG A 176 -3.78 -4.87 -26.32
N ASP A 177 -4.54 -4.94 -25.22
CA ASP A 177 -5.95 -5.37 -25.19
C ASP A 177 -6.92 -4.22 -25.49
N GLY A 178 -6.62 -3.42 -26.52
CA GLY A 178 -7.60 -2.60 -27.26
C GLY A 178 -8.57 -1.71 -26.47
N GLY A 179 -8.23 -1.26 -25.25
CA GLY A 179 -9.08 -0.35 -24.46
C GLY A 179 -9.24 -0.65 -22.98
N LYS A 180 -8.56 -1.68 -22.43
CA LYS A 180 -8.55 -1.94 -20.98
C LYS A 180 -7.29 -1.35 -20.34
N THR A 181 -7.43 -0.28 -19.55
CA THR A 181 -6.32 0.38 -18.84
C THR A 181 -6.41 0.18 -17.32
N THR A 182 -5.31 0.49 -16.65
CA THR A 182 -5.19 0.57 -15.19
C THR A 182 -6.08 1.68 -14.63
N LEU A 183 -6.55 1.52 -13.40
CA LEU A 183 -7.35 2.55 -12.74
C LEU A 183 -6.47 3.77 -12.43
N SER A 184 -7.07 4.95 -12.48
CA SER A 184 -6.38 6.15 -12.00
C SER A 184 -6.37 6.15 -10.45
N ALA A 185 -5.42 6.87 -9.85
CA ALA A 185 -5.40 7.10 -8.41
C ALA A 185 -6.74 7.68 -7.90
N ALA A 186 -7.35 8.56 -8.70
CA ALA A 186 -8.63 9.18 -8.36
C ALA A 186 -9.77 8.15 -8.33
N ASP A 187 -9.82 7.22 -9.30
CA ASP A 187 -10.86 6.17 -9.33
C ASP A 187 -10.73 5.24 -8.12
N VAL A 188 -9.50 4.82 -7.79
CA VAL A 188 -9.26 3.95 -6.62
C VAL A 188 -9.58 4.69 -5.31
N ALA A 189 -9.19 5.96 -5.20
CA ALA A 189 -9.53 6.80 -4.04
C ALA A 189 -11.05 7.07 -3.93
N ALA A 190 -11.76 7.13 -5.06
CA ALA A 190 -13.20 7.29 -5.10
C ALA A 190 -13.90 6.00 -4.65
N LEU A 191 -13.57 4.86 -5.26
CA LEU A 191 -14.10 3.53 -4.89
C LEU A 191 -13.79 3.16 -3.44
N SER A 192 -12.57 3.42 -2.96
CA SER A 192 -12.19 3.12 -1.57
C SER A 192 -12.92 3.97 -0.54
N ARG A 193 -13.38 5.18 -0.89
CA ARG A 193 -14.13 6.05 0.03
C ARG A 193 -15.64 5.91 -0.11
N GLY A 194 -16.12 5.05 -1.01
CA GLY A 194 -17.54 5.02 -1.38
C GLY A 194 -17.99 6.29 -2.08
N ASN A 195 -17.07 7.09 -2.62
CA ASN A 195 -17.43 8.25 -3.43
C ASN A 195 -17.74 7.78 -4.85
N THR A 196 -19.01 7.85 -5.23
CA THR A 196 -19.51 7.37 -6.53
C THR A 196 -19.52 8.45 -7.60
N THR A 197 -19.09 9.68 -7.28
CA THR A 197 -19.05 10.79 -8.23
C THR A 197 -18.15 10.44 -9.42
N GLY A 198 -18.73 10.38 -10.62
CA GLY A 198 -18.01 10.03 -11.85
C GLY A 198 -17.80 8.52 -12.07
N ILE A 199 -18.31 7.67 -11.17
CA ILE A 199 -18.29 6.21 -11.30
C ILE A 199 -19.69 5.74 -11.69
N ALA A 200 -19.77 4.80 -12.63
CA ALA A 200 -21.05 4.19 -12.99
C ALA A 200 -21.68 3.55 -11.73
N ALA A 201 -22.91 3.94 -11.39
CA ALA A 201 -23.58 3.54 -10.15
C ALA A 201 -23.59 2.01 -9.94
N GLY A 202 -23.73 1.23 -11.01
CA GLY A 202 -23.69 -0.24 -10.96
C GLY A 202 -22.33 -0.81 -10.51
N VAL A 203 -21.21 -0.19 -10.90
CA VAL A 203 -19.86 -0.64 -10.48
C VAL A 203 -19.63 -0.33 -9.01
N ALA A 204 -19.97 0.89 -8.58
CA ALA A 204 -19.83 1.27 -7.18
C ALA A 204 -20.69 0.38 -6.27
N ALA A 205 -21.96 0.15 -6.63
CA ALA A 205 -22.85 -0.73 -5.88
C ALA A 205 -22.33 -2.17 -5.82
N ALA A 206 -21.82 -2.71 -6.94
CA ALA A 206 -21.24 -4.06 -6.98
C ALA A 206 -20.00 -4.20 -6.08
N VAL A 207 -19.12 -3.19 -6.06
CA VAL A 207 -17.95 -3.16 -5.17
C VAL A 207 -18.39 -3.09 -3.70
N SER A 208 -19.36 -2.24 -3.37
CA SER A 208 -19.87 -2.11 -2.00
C SER A 208 -20.62 -3.35 -1.50
N ALA A 209 -21.25 -4.11 -2.40
CA ALA A 209 -21.99 -5.33 -2.07
C ALA A 209 -21.13 -6.60 -2.05
N ALA A 210 -19.84 -6.50 -2.38
CA ALA A 210 -18.94 -7.65 -2.45
C ALA A 210 -18.64 -8.24 -1.06
N ASN A 211 -18.45 -9.56 -0.99
CA ASN A 211 -18.06 -10.26 0.24
C ASN A 211 -16.69 -9.81 0.73
N ALA A 212 -15.78 -9.51 -0.20
CA ALA A 212 -14.51 -8.88 0.10
C ALA A 212 -14.08 -7.92 -1.01
N THR A 213 -13.36 -6.86 -0.66
CA THR A 213 -12.74 -5.94 -1.63
C THR A 213 -11.25 -5.80 -1.37
N VAL A 214 -10.48 -5.63 -2.43
CA VAL A 214 -9.04 -5.37 -2.38
C VAL A 214 -8.72 -4.16 -3.24
N TYR A 215 -8.01 -3.20 -2.66
CA TYR A 215 -7.48 -2.03 -3.33
C TYR A 215 -5.96 -2.14 -3.30
N LEU A 216 -5.33 -2.13 -4.48
CA LEU A 216 -3.87 -2.14 -4.61
C LEU A 216 -3.42 -0.80 -5.21
N GLU A 217 -2.33 -0.29 -4.70
CA GLU A 217 -1.66 0.89 -5.21
C GLU A 217 -0.14 0.69 -5.18
N VAL A 218 0.54 1.08 -6.26
CA VAL A 218 1.98 1.12 -6.38
C VAL A 218 2.37 2.50 -6.87
N ARG A 219 3.30 3.14 -6.16
CA ARG A 219 3.79 4.48 -6.45
C ARG A 219 5.31 4.46 -6.48
N SER A 220 5.88 5.21 -7.41
CA SER A 220 7.31 5.49 -7.39
C SER A 220 7.58 6.91 -7.87
N ARG A 221 8.60 7.55 -7.30
CA ARG A 221 9.00 8.91 -7.63
C ARG A 221 10.48 8.92 -7.96
N ALA A 222 10.82 9.35 -9.17
CA ALA A 222 12.20 9.63 -9.55
C ALA A 222 12.61 10.97 -8.92
N ALA A 223 13.78 11.00 -8.26
CA ALA A 223 14.32 12.22 -7.66
C ALA A 223 14.47 13.32 -8.72
N GLY A 224 14.24 14.58 -8.35
CA GLY A 224 14.47 15.75 -9.22
C GLY A 224 13.49 15.97 -10.38
N THR A 225 12.71 14.97 -10.80
CA THR A 225 11.90 15.07 -12.04
C THR A 225 10.48 15.60 -11.84
N GLY A 226 9.94 15.51 -10.61
CA GLY A 226 8.51 15.75 -10.35
C GLY A 226 7.55 14.74 -10.99
N VAL A 227 8.06 13.79 -11.78
CA VAL A 227 7.27 12.74 -12.44
C VAL A 227 7.11 11.55 -11.48
N GLN A 228 5.92 10.95 -11.49
CA GLN A 228 5.57 9.83 -10.63
C GLN A 228 5.01 8.67 -11.45
N TYR A 229 5.51 7.46 -11.21
CA TYR A 229 4.84 6.23 -11.61
C TYR A 229 3.67 5.96 -10.66
N HIS A 230 2.52 5.61 -11.24
CA HIS A 230 1.34 5.21 -10.49
C HIS A 230 0.67 4.02 -11.16
N GLY A 231 0.49 2.95 -10.40
CA GLY A 231 -0.28 1.77 -10.78
C GLY A 231 -1.30 1.45 -9.70
N ALA A 232 -2.53 1.16 -10.07
CA ALA A 232 -3.56 0.79 -9.11
C ALA A 232 -4.62 -0.13 -9.68
N GLY A 233 -5.24 -0.91 -8.79
CA GLY A 233 -6.27 -1.87 -9.11
C GLY A 233 -7.30 -2.01 -7.98
N VAL A 234 -8.51 -2.41 -8.35
CA VAL A 234 -9.58 -2.75 -7.41
C VAL A 234 -10.14 -4.11 -7.80
N TRP A 235 -10.31 -4.98 -6.81
CA TRP A 235 -10.96 -6.26 -6.97
C TRP A 235 -12.09 -6.39 -5.96
N ALA A 236 -13.15 -7.07 -6.37
CA ALA A 236 -14.30 -7.37 -5.55
C ALA A 236 -14.62 -8.86 -5.72
N LEU A 237 -14.66 -9.56 -4.60
CA LEU A 237 -15.02 -10.97 -4.50
C LEU A 237 -16.48 -11.07 -4.10
N SER A 238 -17.31 -11.63 -4.97
CA SER A 238 -18.72 -11.93 -4.70
C SER A 238 -18.93 -13.45 -4.86
N ASP A 239 -19.59 -13.88 -5.91
CA ASP A 239 -19.64 -15.26 -6.40
C ASP A 239 -18.35 -15.64 -7.15
N ASN A 240 -17.75 -14.68 -7.85
CA ASN A 240 -16.45 -14.80 -8.50
C ASN A 240 -15.56 -13.61 -8.13
N LEU A 241 -14.26 -13.70 -8.45
CA LEU A 241 -13.36 -12.56 -8.36
C LEU A 241 -13.55 -11.68 -9.60
N TYR A 242 -13.83 -10.40 -9.36
CA TYR A 242 -13.93 -9.40 -10.41
C TYR A 242 -12.84 -8.35 -10.22
N SER A 243 -12.26 -7.88 -11.32
CA SER A 243 -11.39 -6.72 -11.36
C SER A 243 -12.14 -5.54 -11.97
N VAL A 244 -12.06 -4.38 -11.31
CA VAL A 244 -12.56 -3.12 -11.87
C VAL A 244 -11.56 -2.63 -12.91
N ARG A 245 -12.02 -2.51 -14.16
CA ARG A 245 -11.21 -2.04 -15.29
C ARG A 245 -11.85 -0.84 -15.94
N THR A 246 -11.05 -0.08 -16.64
CA THR A 246 -11.52 0.96 -17.55
C THR A 246 -11.82 0.32 -18.90
N THR A 247 -12.83 0.84 -19.60
CA THR A 247 -13.19 0.42 -20.95
C THR A 247 -13.52 1.65 -21.80
N GLY A 248 -13.36 1.51 -23.11
CA GLY A 248 -13.62 2.59 -24.09
C GLY A 248 -12.43 3.52 -24.31
N PRO A 249 -12.56 4.49 -25.24
CA PRO A 249 -11.51 5.46 -25.52
C PRO A 249 -11.33 6.44 -24.34
N ALA A 250 -10.18 7.11 -24.26
CA ALA A 250 -9.87 8.05 -23.17
C ALA A 250 -10.95 9.14 -22.98
N THR A 251 -11.57 9.59 -24.07
CA THR A 251 -12.64 10.61 -24.08
C THR A 251 -14.01 10.10 -23.64
N ALA A 252 -14.21 8.77 -23.57
CA ALA A 252 -15.46 8.13 -23.15
C ALA A 252 -15.19 6.95 -22.21
N ARG A 253 -14.18 7.10 -21.34
CA ARG A 253 -13.74 6.09 -20.39
C ARG A 253 -14.90 5.72 -19.46
N ARG A 254 -15.16 4.42 -19.34
CA ARG A 254 -16.15 3.85 -18.39
C ARG A 254 -15.49 2.83 -17.49
N LEU A 255 -15.96 2.70 -16.26
CA LEU A 255 -15.57 1.61 -15.39
C LEU A 255 -16.48 0.41 -15.63
N ALA A 256 -15.90 -0.78 -15.59
CA ALA A 256 -16.60 -2.05 -15.71
C ALA A 256 -16.00 -3.10 -14.77
N MET A 257 -16.85 -3.97 -14.24
CA MET A 257 -16.43 -5.19 -13.55
C MET A 257 -16.12 -6.25 -14.60
N VAL A 258 -14.96 -6.89 -14.50
CA VAL A 258 -14.52 -7.93 -15.44
C VAL A 258 -14.08 -9.15 -14.62
N ASP A 259 -14.52 -10.35 -15.02
CA ASP A 259 -14.06 -11.59 -14.41
C ASP A 259 -12.52 -11.62 -14.35
N ALA A 260 -11.99 -11.94 -13.18
CA ALA A 260 -10.57 -12.03 -12.91
C ALA A 260 -10.25 -13.43 -12.38
N PRO A 261 -9.33 -14.16 -13.02
CA PRO A 261 -8.93 -15.46 -12.51
C PRO A 261 -8.13 -15.30 -11.21
N ALA A 262 -8.10 -16.35 -10.40
CA ALA A 262 -7.26 -16.41 -9.20
C ALA A 262 -5.80 -16.01 -9.53
N GLY A 263 -5.18 -15.27 -8.61
CA GLY A 263 -3.83 -14.75 -8.79
C GLY A 263 -3.71 -13.50 -9.67
N ASP A 264 -4.82 -12.90 -10.11
CA ASP A 264 -4.79 -11.62 -10.85
C ASP A 264 -4.17 -10.49 -10.02
N ILE A 265 -4.49 -10.43 -8.73
CA ILE A 265 -3.93 -9.43 -7.80
C ILE A 265 -2.39 -9.58 -7.75
N ALA A 266 -1.90 -10.81 -7.59
CA ALA A 266 -0.47 -11.10 -7.55
C ALA A 266 0.25 -10.73 -8.86
N ARG A 267 -0.36 -11.04 -10.02
CA ARG A 267 0.18 -10.66 -11.33
C ARG A 267 0.25 -9.15 -11.49
N GLN A 268 -0.82 -8.43 -11.14
CA GLN A 268 -0.87 -6.97 -11.23
C GLN A 268 0.14 -6.31 -10.29
N LEU A 269 0.32 -6.84 -9.07
CA LEU A 269 1.37 -6.40 -8.16
C LEU A 269 2.75 -6.53 -8.78
N VAL A 270 3.11 -7.72 -9.30
CA VAL A 270 4.41 -7.96 -9.94
C VAL A 270 4.61 -7.00 -11.11
N TRP A 271 3.60 -6.83 -11.96
CA TRP A 271 3.67 -5.93 -13.11
C TRP A 271 3.88 -4.47 -12.71
N HIS A 272 3.19 -4.02 -11.67
CA HIS A 272 3.31 -2.65 -11.20
C HIS A 272 4.64 -2.37 -10.51
N VAL A 273 5.17 -3.34 -9.75
CA VAL A 273 6.49 -3.21 -9.11
C VAL A 273 7.60 -3.21 -10.16
N LEU A 274 7.53 -4.09 -11.17
CA LEU A 274 8.47 -4.08 -12.30
C LEU A 274 8.40 -2.75 -13.07
N GLY A 275 7.20 -2.28 -13.39
CA GLY A 275 7.03 -0.99 -14.07
C GLY A 275 7.55 0.20 -13.25
N ALA A 276 7.46 0.14 -11.92
CA ALA A 276 8.04 1.14 -11.04
C ALA A 276 9.58 1.10 -11.06
N HIS A 277 10.21 -0.08 -11.06
CA HIS A 277 11.66 -0.22 -11.22
C HIS A 277 12.14 0.27 -12.59
N ASP A 278 11.46 -0.11 -13.68
CA ASP A 278 11.79 0.35 -15.03
C ASP A 278 11.70 1.87 -15.14
N PHE A 279 10.67 2.46 -14.53
CA PHE A 279 10.49 3.92 -14.45
C PHE A 279 11.68 4.59 -13.74
N LEU A 280 12.12 4.06 -12.61
CA LEU A 280 13.28 4.59 -11.87
C LEU A 280 14.57 4.47 -12.68
N ALA A 281 14.81 3.32 -13.31
CA ALA A 281 15.99 3.09 -14.15
C ALA A 281 16.04 4.02 -15.38
N GLY A 282 14.88 4.29 -15.98
CA GLY A 282 14.76 5.25 -17.09
C GLY A 282 15.06 6.70 -16.67
N GLY A 283 14.67 7.09 -15.44
CA GLY A 283 14.93 8.42 -14.89
C GLY A 283 16.43 8.70 -14.65
N THR A 284 17.17 7.71 -14.13
CA THR A 284 18.63 7.84 -13.87
C THR A 284 19.45 8.04 -15.15
N SER A 285 18.98 7.52 -16.28
CA SER A 285 19.68 7.62 -17.57
C SER A 285 19.62 9.01 -18.18
N ALA A 286 18.56 9.79 -17.91
CA ALA A 286 18.41 11.14 -18.41
C ALA A 286 19.27 12.16 -17.65
N GLU A 287 19.51 11.94 -16.35
CA GLU A 287 20.29 12.82 -15.49
C GLU A 287 21.81 12.64 -15.69
N SER A 288 22.26 11.46 -16.15
CA SER A 288 23.68 11.20 -16.46
C SER A 288 24.14 11.77 -17.81
N ALA A 289 23.21 12.29 -18.62
CA ALA A 289 23.47 12.80 -19.97
C ALA A 289 23.39 14.33 -20.10
N SER A 290 23.12 15.03 -18.98
CA SER A 290 23.05 16.49 -18.85
C SER A 290 24.23 17.04 -18.05
#